data_AF-A0AAQ4ESB3-F1
#
_entry.id   AF-A0AAQ4ESB3-F1
#
_cell.length_a   1.000
_cell.length_b   1.000
_cell.length_c   1.000
_cell.angle_alpha   90.00
_cell.angle_beta   90.00
_cell.angle_gamma   90.00
#
_symmetry.space_group_name_H-M   'P 1'
#
loop_
_entity.id
_entity.type
_entity.pdbx_description
1 polymer ?
#
loop_
_entity_poly.entity_id
_entity_poly.type
_entity_poly.pdbx_seq_one_letter_code
_entity_poly.pdbx_strand_id
1 'polypeptide(L)'
;MLQAMVKRALTESGCPQHILQVLIENSHERRWPPGLSTLETRQMNRRHYEAYVCKRIPGKQAVVVVAGENQHMNDDMVLEPGLVMIFAHGIE
;
A
#
# COMPACT_ATOMS: atom_id res chain seq x y z
N MET A 1 -0.89 11.42 -12.57
CA MET A 1 -1.39 10.39 -13.52
C MET A 1 -1.41 8.99 -12.90
N LEU A 2 -0.30 8.49 -12.34
CA LEU A 2 -0.22 7.14 -11.77
C LEU A 2 -1.24 6.88 -10.65
N GLN A 3 -1.32 7.77 -9.65
CA GLN A 3 -2.32 7.66 -8.56
C GLN A 3 -3.76 7.64 -9.07
N ALA A 4 -4.07 8.37 -10.15
CA ALA A 4 -5.41 8.37 -10.74
C ALA A 4 -5.76 7.03 -11.41
N MET A 5 -4.79 6.37 -12.06
CA MET A 5 -4.97 5.04 -12.64
C MET A 5 -5.21 3.98 -11.55
N VAL A 6 -4.50 4.09 -10.42
CA VAL A 6 -4.70 3.19 -9.27
C VAL A 6 -6.05 3.46 -8.60
N LYS A 7 -6.43 4.74 -8.41
CA LYS A 7 -7.75 5.13 -7.90
C LYS A 7 -8.87 4.52 -8.73
N ARG A 8 -8.78 4.63 -10.05
CA ARG A 8 -9.76 4.04 -10.98
C ARG A 8 -9.84 2.53 -10.81
N ALA A 9 -8.71 1.82 -10.79
CA ALA A 9 -8.69 0.36 -10.65
C ALA A 9 -9.27 -0.10 -9.31
N LEU A 10 -9.01 0.62 -8.21
CA LEU A 10 -9.62 0.33 -6.91
C LEU A 10 -11.13 0.55 -6.93
N THR A 11 -11.61 1.65 -7.53
CA THR A 11 -13.05 1.89 -7.71
C THR A 11 -13.72 0.77 -8.50
N GLU A 12 -13.13 0.38 -9.65
CA GLU A 12 -13.63 -0.70 -10.51
C GLU A 12 -13.64 -2.06 -9.80
N SER A 13 -12.75 -2.24 -8.80
CA SER A 13 -12.68 -3.45 -7.96
C SER A 13 -13.63 -3.44 -6.76
N GLY A 14 -14.48 -2.40 -6.62
CA GLY A 14 -15.46 -2.31 -5.53
C GLY A 14 -14.90 -1.75 -4.21
N CYS A 15 -13.77 -1.04 -4.23
CA CYS A 15 -13.23 -0.40 -3.03
C CYS A 15 -14.25 0.60 -2.43
N PRO A 16 -14.53 0.55 -1.11
CA PRO A 16 -15.46 1.47 -0.46
C PRO A 16 -15.05 2.93 -0.62
N GLN A 17 -15.98 3.79 -1.04
CA GLN A 17 -15.69 5.20 -1.34
C GLN A 17 -15.13 5.98 -0.14
N HIS A 18 -15.56 5.64 1.08
CA HIS A 18 -15.13 6.33 2.30
C HIS A 18 -13.64 6.11 2.64
N ILE A 19 -13.01 5.02 2.18
CA ILE A 19 -11.57 4.76 2.37
C ILE A 19 -10.72 5.02 1.13
N LEU A 20 -11.33 5.03 -0.07
CA LEU A 20 -10.63 5.13 -1.35
C LEU A 20 -9.68 6.34 -1.38
N GLN A 21 -10.16 7.50 -0.96
CA GLN A 21 -9.34 8.73 -1.00
C GLN A 21 -8.12 8.61 -0.07
N VAL A 22 -8.31 8.05 1.13
CA VAL A 22 -7.22 7.86 2.12
C VAL A 22 -6.19 6.85 1.61
N LEU A 23 -6.62 5.73 1.00
CA LEU A 23 -5.70 4.76 0.40
C LEU A 23 -4.84 5.36 -0.71
N ILE A 24 -5.42 6.26 -1.52
CA ILE A 24 -4.69 6.96 -2.58
C ILE A 24 -3.73 7.99 -2.01
N GLU A 25 -4.08 8.69 -0.94
CA GLU A 25 -3.15 9.57 -0.23
C GLU A 25 -1.97 8.77 0.38
N ASN A 26 -2.26 7.60 0.94
CA ASN A 26 -1.27 6.66 1.50
C ASN A 26 -0.50 5.87 0.42
N SER A 27 -0.59 6.25 -0.86
CA SER A 27 0.19 5.65 -1.95
C SER A 27 1.57 6.29 -2.16
N HIS A 28 1.90 7.31 -1.37
CA HIS A 28 3.12 8.10 -1.52
C HIS A 28 3.91 8.15 -0.22
N GLU A 29 5.24 8.13 -0.30
CA GLU A 29 6.14 8.04 0.86
C GLU A 29 5.95 9.14 1.91
N ARG A 30 5.54 10.35 1.48
CA ARG A 30 5.14 11.47 2.37
C ARG A 30 4.02 11.12 3.35
N ARG A 31 3.23 10.09 3.06
CA ARG A 31 2.12 9.60 3.88
C ARG A 31 2.37 8.20 4.39
N TRP A 32 3.50 7.57 4.07
CA TRP A 32 3.84 6.24 4.55
C TRP A 32 4.25 6.25 6.02
N PRO A 33 4.08 5.13 6.73
CA PRO A 33 4.47 5.04 8.13
C PRO A 33 5.99 5.07 8.28
N PRO A 34 6.52 5.33 9.49
CA PRO A 34 7.95 5.51 9.71
C PRO A 34 8.82 4.41 9.09
N GLY A 35 8.40 3.14 9.19
CA GLY A 35 9.08 1.96 8.66
C GLY A 35 9.16 1.87 7.14
N LEU A 36 8.51 2.77 6.40
CA LEU A 36 8.54 2.86 4.94
C LEU A 36 8.96 4.24 4.41
N SER A 37 9.04 5.25 5.27
CA SER A 37 9.11 6.67 4.91
C SER A 37 10.32 7.08 4.07
N THR A 38 11.47 6.42 4.22
CA THR A 38 12.72 6.77 3.52
C THR A 38 13.33 5.59 2.76
N LEU A 39 14.22 5.85 1.81
CA LEU A 39 14.96 4.79 1.10
C LEU A 39 15.80 3.94 2.06
N GLU A 40 16.49 4.57 3.01
CA GLU A 40 17.33 3.89 3.99
C GLU A 40 16.50 2.94 4.86
N THR A 41 15.42 3.46 5.45
CA THR A 41 14.48 2.63 6.23
C THR A 41 13.96 1.48 5.38
N ARG A 42 13.66 1.74 4.10
CA ARG A 42 13.13 0.70 3.22
C ARG A 42 14.12 -0.43 2.94
N GLN A 43 15.41 -0.11 2.85
CA GLN A 43 16.47 -1.10 2.67
C GLN A 43 16.67 -1.92 3.94
N MET A 44 16.68 -1.28 5.11
CA MET A 44 16.77 -1.95 6.41
C MET A 44 15.60 -2.91 6.63
N ASN A 45 14.38 -2.47 6.32
CA ASN A 45 13.17 -3.23 6.58
C ASN A 45 12.80 -4.24 5.50
N ARG A 46 13.60 -4.39 4.44
CA ARG A 46 13.28 -5.20 3.25
C ARG A 46 12.79 -6.61 3.59
N ARG A 47 13.41 -7.27 4.57
CA ARG A 47 13.06 -8.65 4.99
C ARG A 47 11.69 -8.73 5.65
N HIS A 48 11.23 -7.65 6.28
CA HIS A 48 9.93 -7.64 6.95
C HIS A 48 8.75 -7.54 5.96
N TYR A 49 8.99 -7.09 4.72
CA TYR A 49 7.90 -6.92 3.75
C TYR A 49 7.30 -8.24 3.27
N GLU A 50 8.06 -9.34 3.35
CA GLU A 50 7.58 -10.68 3.02
C GLU A 50 6.45 -11.13 3.96
N ALA A 51 6.34 -10.52 5.16
CA ALA A 51 5.29 -10.81 6.12
C ALA A 51 3.98 -10.04 5.86
N TYR A 52 3.93 -9.10 4.92
CA TYR A 52 2.69 -8.41 4.59
C TYR A 52 1.67 -9.34 3.94
N VAL A 53 0.43 -9.24 4.41
CA VAL A 53 -0.73 -9.71 3.68
C VAL A 53 -1.08 -8.65 2.63
N CYS A 54 -0.70 -8.92 1.38
CA CYS A 54 -0.92 -8.04 0.24
C CYS A 54 -2.13 -8.49 -0.59
N LYS A 55 -2.96 -7.53 -1.02
CA LYS A 55 -3.98 -7.74 -2.05
C LYS A 55 -3.61 -7.04 -3.33
N ARG A 56 -3.52 -7.78 -4.43
CA ARG A 56 -3.18 -7.22 -5.74
C ARG A 56 -4.29 -6.31 -6.26
N ILE A 57 -3.91 -5.18 -6.84
CA ILE A 57 -4.83 -4.31 -7.58
C ILE A 57 -4.95 -4.84 -9.02
N PRO A 58 -6.16 -5.22 -9.48
CA PRO A 58 -6.34 -5.84 -10.80
C PRO A 58 -5.75 -5.03 -11.96
N GLY A 59 -4.97 -5.71 -12.80
CA GLY A 59 -4.34 -5.10 -13.98
C GLY A 59 -3.35 -3.98 -13.66
N LYS A 60 -2.78 -3.95 -12.45
CA LYS A 60 -1.75 -2.99 -12.04
C LYS A 60 -0.57 -3.72 -11.39
N GLN A 61 0.61 -3.12 -11.47
CA GLN A 61 1.78 -3.46 -10.65
C GLN A 61 1.66 -2.71 -9.33
N ALA A 62 0.64 -3.06 -8.55
CA ALA A 62 0.35 -2.41 -7.29
C ALA A 62 -0.40 -3.36 -6.35
N VAL A 63 -0.22 -3.13 -5.05
CA VAL A 63 -0.90 -3.87 -3.99
C VAL A 63 -1.50 -2.91 -2.97
N VAL A 64 -2.55 -3.38 -2.29
CA VAL A 64 -3.10 -2.78 -1.08
C VAL A 64 -2.66 -3.63 0.10
N VAL A 65 -2.20 -2.98 1.16
CA VAL A 65 -1.99 -3.55 2.48
C VAL A 65 -3.07 -2.96 3.38
N VAL A 66 -4.05 -3.78 3.76
CA VAL A 66 -5.18 -3.36 4.61
C VAL A 66 -4.79 -3.55 6.07
N ALA A 67 -5.00 -2.53 6.90
CA ALA A 67 -4.55 -2.55 8.29
C ALA A 67 -5.16 -3.69 9.11
N GLY A 68 -6.47 -3.91 8.99
CA GLY A 68 -7.18 -5.00 9.66
C GLY A 68 -6.69 -6.41 9.32
N GLU A 69 -6.01 -6.60 8.18
CA GLU A 69 -5.42 -7.89 7.77
C GLU A 69 -3.92 -7.99 8.09
N ASN A 70 -3.34 -6.91 8.59
CA ASN A 70 -1.91 -6.79 8.89
C ASN A 70 -1.66 -6.40 10.35
N GLN A 71 -2.57 -6.78 11.26
CA GLN A 71 -2.44 -6.51 12.71
C GLN A 71 -1.24 -7.21 13.37
N HIS A 72 -0.66 -8.22 12.69
CA HIS A 72 0.58 -8.88 13.12
C HIS A 72 1.84 -8.08 12.78
N MET A 73 1.73 -7.09 11.90
CA MET A 73 2.82 -6.18 11.58
C MET A 73 2.95 -5.09 12.65
N ASN A 74 4.15 -4.54 12.81
CA ASN A 74 4.38 -3.41 13.72
C ASN A 74 3.60 -2.16 13.24
N ASP A 75 3.11 -1.34 14.16
CA ASP A 75 2.41 -0.07 13.89
C ASP A 75 3.24 0.87 12.99
N ASP A 76 4.58 0.81 13.05
CA ASP A 76 5.46 1.58 12.18
C ASP A 76 5.47 1.10 10.70
N MET A 77 4.79 0.00 10.40
CA MET A 77 4.76 -0.64 9.08
C MET A 77 3.40 -0.51 8.40
N VAL A 78 2.35 -0.17 9.14
CA VAL A 78 0.96 -0.16 8.64
C VAL A 78 0.31 1.18 8.94
N LEU A 79 -0.71 1.55 8.16
CA LEU A 79 -1.53 2.73 8.40
C LEU A 79 -3.01 2.35 8.29
N GLU A 80 -3.85 2.97 9.11
CA GLU A 80 -5.31 2.90 8.94
C GLU A 80 -5.77 3.83 7.79
N PRO A 81 -6.67 3.39 6.89
CA PRO A 81 -7.27 2.05 6.76
C PRO A 81 -6.39 1.03 6.01
N GLY A 82 -5.31 1.53 5.40
CA GLY A 82 -4.32 0.75 4.68
C GLY A 82 -3.34 1.66 3.96
N LEU A 83 -2.45 1.05 3.21
CA LEU A 83 -1.54 1.74 2.30
C LEU A 83 -1.49 1.06 0.94
N VAL A 84 -1.05 1.82 -0.06
CA VAL A 84 -0.91 1.33 -1.44
C VAL A 84 0.56 1.41 -1.81
N MET A 85 1.10 0.32 -2.35
CA MET A 85 2.45 0.27 -2.90
C MET A 85 2.37 0.03 -4.39
N ILE A 86 3.08 0.85 -5.17
CA ILE A 86 3.12 0.80 -6.63
C ILE A 86 4.54 0.46 -7.06
N PHE A 87 4.65 -0.53 -7.93
CA PHE A 87 5.92 -1.10 -8.38
C PHE A 87 6.06 -0.90 -9.89
N ALA A 88 7.30 -0.90 -10.37
CA ALA A 88 7.56 -0.93 -11.81
C ALA A 88 7.27 -2.33 -12.40
N HIS A 89 7.56 -3.39 -11.64
CA HIS A 89 7.39 -4.80 -12.00
C HIS A 89 7.45 -5.67 -10.73
N GLY A 90 7.23 -6.98 -10.87
CA GLY A 90 7.47 -7.99 -9.82
C GLY A 90 6.26 -8.37 -8.96
N ILE A 91 5.08 -7.85 -9.26
CA ILE A 91 3.82 -8.37 -8.69
C ILE A 91 3.26 -9.45 -9.62
N GLU A 92 3.23 -10.68 -9.11
CA GLU A 92 2.69 -11.89 -9.76
C GLU A 92 1.29 -12.20 -9.26
#